data_AF-A0A496ZYR4-F1
#
_entry.id   AF-A0A496ZYR4-F1
#
_cell.length_a   1.000
_cell.length_b   1.000
_cell.length_c   1.000
_cell.angle_alpha   90.00
_cell.angle_beta   90.00
_cell.angle_gamma   90.00
#
_symmetry.space_group_name_H-M   'P 1'
#
loop_
_entity.id
_entity.type
_entity.pdbx_description
1 polymer ?
#
loop_
_entity_poly.entity_id
_entity_poly.type
_entity_poly.pdbx_seq_one_letter_code
_entity_poly.pdbx_strand_id
1 'polypeptide(L)'
;ITPADATEPITYTWAVEVGQVGNLSYVTHTGGVSDTLVFTWSVSGMRVITVTAENCGGTVSDTHTITIVTVGPAGWYIYLPFIVRETGGLGTGHSASPVHATATTITETLIYYQYDFADRLLGVTKTVTITVNGVPQVTTEVVRFTYDGLDRPVTRQAGGDTERYLYAGDRVIEERDGADGILATYVEDLVMERGGSRFFYQTDGLGSVRALADETGDVVERVNYEPFGRPIFAEGMSSSSLGNPYLFRGLRYDAESGLYVYDGRRYEPGTGRYLQRGERSLGNPYTFVGNNPLGGVVR
;
A
#
# COMPACT_ATOMS: atom_id res chain seq x y z
N ILE A 1 -12.56 18.28 -8.34
CA ILE A 1 -12.93 19.71 -8.58
C ILE A 1 -14.06 20.12 -7.67
N THR A 2 -14.02 21.35 -7.12
CA THR A 2 -15.11 21.90 -6.29
C THR A 2 -15.82 22.99 -7.09
N PRO A 3 -17.10 22.79 -7.47
CA PRO A 3 -17.91 23.80 -8.16
C PRO A 3 -17.96 25.11 -7.38
N ALA A 4 -18.12 26.24 -8.10
CA ALA A 4 -18.08 27.58 -7.51
C ALA A 4 -19.15 27.80 -6.42
N ASP A 5 -20.28 27.11 -6.53
CA ASP A 5 -21.24 26.91 -5.45
C ASP A 5 -21.86 25.50 -5.54
N ALA A 6 -22.54 25.04 -4.48
CA ALA A 6 -23.18 23.71 -4.46
C ALA A 6 -24.62 23.71 -5.00
N THR A 7 -25.01 24.73 -5.79
CA THR A 7 -26.37 24.85 -6.30
C THR A 7 -26.60 23.83 -7.40
N GLU A 8 -27.53 22.90 -7.16
CA GLU A 8 -27.91 21.88 -8.11
C GLU A 8 -28.87 22.43 -9.19
N PRO A 9 -28.87 21.85 -10.40
CA PRO A 9 -28.05 20.73 -10.84
C PRO A 9 -26.64 21.15 -11.27
N ILE A 10 -25.65 20.33 -10.94
CA ILE A 10 -24.26 20.52 -11.42
C ILE A 10 -24.03 19.60 -12.61
N THR A 11 -23.52 20.16 -13.69
CA THR A 11 -23.16 19.42 -14.90
C THR A 11 -21.65 19.19 -14.92
N TYR A 12 -21.24 17.93 -14.84
CA TYR A 12 -19.87 17.48 -14.94
C TYR A 12 -19.59 17.02 -16.36
N THR A 13 -18.59 17.61 -17.02
CA THR A 13 -18.09 17.19 -18.33
C THR A 13 -16.66 16.68 -18.17
N TRP A 14 -16.47 15.40 -18.46
CA TRP A 14 -15.18 14.72 -18.43
C TRP A 14 -14.66 14.61 -19.85
N ALA A 15 -13.57 15.29 -20.20
CA ALA A 15 -12.92 15.20 -21.50
C ALA A 15 -11.62 14.39 -21.39
N VAL A 16 -11.37 13.52 -22.36
CA VAL A 16 -10.14 12.70 -22.41
C VAL A 16 -9.59 12.69 -23.83
N GLU A 17 -8.27 12.85 -23.93
CA GLU A 17 -7.59 12.98 -25.21
C GLU A 17 -7.64 11.67 -26.03
N VAL A 18 -7.51 10.46 -25.42
CA VAL A 18 -7.75 9.14 -26.05
C VAL A 18 -8.03 7.97 -25.04
N GLY A 19 -9.13 7.22 -25.25
CA GLY A 19 -9.33 5.75 -24.99
C GLY A 19 -10.00 5.29 -23.68
N GLN A 20 -10.71 4.15 -23.63
CA GLN A 20 -12.05 3.85 -24.14
C GLN A 20 -13.04 3.59 -22.99
N VAL A 21 -14.28 4.09 -23.14
CA VAL A 21 -15.49 3.25 -23.19
C VAL A 21 -16.35 3.80 -24.35
N GLY A 22 -16.63 3.01 -25.38
CA GLY A 22 -17.72 3.31 -26.35
C GLY A 22 -17.60 4.51 -27.31
N ASN A 23 -16.41 5.11 -27.49
CA ASN A 23 -16.07 6.08 -28.55
C ASN A 23 -16.73 7.48 -28.47
N LEU A 24 -16.54 8.19 -27.35
CA LEU A 24 -16.69 9.64 -27.25
C LEU A 24 -15.50 10.26 -26.50
N SER A 25 -15.00 11.42 -26.97
CA SER A 25 -13.87 12.18 -26.36
C SER A 25 -14.27 12.95 -25.11
N TYR A 26 -15.55 12.93 -24.76
CA TYR A 26 -16.08 13.52 -23.54
C TYR A 26 -17.35 12.79 -23.07
N VAL A 27 -17.60 12.80 -21.77
CA VAL A 27 -18.80 12.26 -21.12
C VAL A 27 -19.37 13.34 -20.22
N THR A 28 -20.69 13.57 -20.29
CA THR A 28 -21.37 14.59 -19.48
C THR A 28 -22.42 13.96 -18.60
N HIS A 29 -22.37 14.22 -17.29
CA HIS A 29 -23.39 13.84 -16.31
C HIS A 29 -23.92 15.09 -15.63
N THR A 30 -25.23 15.18 -15.47
CA THR A 30 -25.88 16.26 -14.72
C THR A 30 -26.56 15.66 -13.51
N GLY A 31 -26.19 16.09 -12.31
CA GLY A 31 -26.60 15.43 -11.06
C GLY A 31 -26.32 16.25 -9.80
N GLY A 32 -26.12 15.53 -8.69
CA GLY A 32 -25.89 16.10 -7.37
C GLY A 32 -24.49 16.69 -7.18
N VAL A 33 -24.12 17.00 -5.95
CA VAL A 33 -22.85 17.67 -5.60
C VAL A 33 -21.56 16.88 -5.86
N SER A 34 -21.64 15.66 -6.39
CA SER A 34 -20.49 14.84 -6.79
C SER A 34 -20.80 13.98 -8.01
N ASP A 35 -19.77 13.69 -8.80
CA ASP A 35 -19.82 12.79 -9.95
C ASP A 35 -18.53 11.96 -10.03
N THR A 36 -18.61 10.77 -10.63
CA THR A 36 -17.48 9.85 -10.75
C THR A 36 -17.53 9.13 -12.08
N LEU A 37 -16.39 9.09 -12.78
CA LEU A 37 -16.25 8.39 -14.05
C LEU A 37 -15.06 7.43 -14.01
N VAL A 38 -15.24 6.26 -14.64
CA VAL A 38 -14.21 5.23 -14.77
C VAL A 38 -13.74 5.17 -16.22
N PHE A 39 -12.43 5.22 -16.42
CA PHE A 39 -11.79 5.10 -17.72
C PHE A 39 -11.01 3.78 -17.83
N THR A 40 -10.97 3.19 -19.03
CA THR A 40 -10.17 2.00 -19.30
C THR A 40 -9.30 2.21 -20.53
N TRP A 41 -8.00 1.91 -20.46
CA TRP A 41 -7.08 2.04 -21.59
C TRP A 41 -6.43 0.71 -21.92
N SER A 42 -6.42 0.35 -23.21
CA SER A 42 -5.81 -0.88 -23.73
C SER A 42 -4.41 -0.68 -24.30
N VAL A 43 -3.93 0.56 -24.37
CA VAL A 43 -2.64 0.94 -24.97
C VAL A 43 -1.89 1.82 -23.97
N SER A 44 -0.56 1.74 -23.97
CA SER A 44 0.31 2.67 -23.26
C SER A 44 0.32 4.07 -23.88
N GLY A 45 0.84 5.02 -23.13
CA GLY A 45 0.99 6.42 -23.46
C GLY A 45 0.44 7.34 -22.37
N MET A 46 0.80 8.61 -22.50
CA MET A 46 0.25 9.69 -21.67
C MET A 46 -1.24 9.90 -21.98
N ARG A 47 -2.02 10.19 -20.94
CA ARG A 47 -3.45 10.44 -20.96
C ARG A 47 -3.70 11.73 -20.21
N VAL A 48 -4.46 12.62 -20.82
CA VAL A 48 -4.90 13.88 -20.22
C VAL A 48 -6.40 13.77 -19.99
N ILE A 49 -6.82 14.01 -18.76
CA ILE A 49 -8.21 14.00 -18.32
C ILE A 49 -8.53 15.40 -17.82
N THR A 50 -9.49 16.06 -18.46
CA THR A 50 -10.01 17.34 -18.00
C THR A 50 -11.40 17.13 -17.45
N VAL A 51 -11.66 17.62 -16.25
CA VAL A 51 -12.99 17.59 -15.63
C VAL A 51 -13.47 19.02 -15.47
N THR A 52 -14.65 19.30 -15.99
CA THR A 52 -15.31 20.60 -15.91
C THR A 52 -16.62 20.43 -15.15
N ALA A 53 -16.86 21.23 -14.11
CA ALA A 53 -18.14 21.30 -13.42
C ALA A 53 -18.77 22.67 -13.64
N GLU A 54 -20.04 22.70 -13.99
CA GLU A 54 -20.80 23.91 -14.28
C GLU A 54 -22.16 23.92 -13.58
N ASN A 55 -22.53 25.07 -13.03
CA ASN A 55 -23.88 25.37 -12.57
C ASN A 55 -24.16 26.88 -12.70
N CYS A 56 -25.28 27.36 -12.12
CA CYS A 56 -25.63 28.78 -12.18
C CYS A 56 -24.63 29.73 -11.49
N GLY A 57 -23.77 29.19 -10.61
CA GLY A 57 -22.70 29.92 -9.93
C GLY A 57 -21.41 30.07 -10.76
N GLY A 58 -21.26 29.29 -11.84
CA GLY A 58 -20.15 29.37 -12.77
C GLY A 58 -19.55 28.02 -13.13
N THR A 59 -18.39 28.07 -13.78
CA THR A 59 -17.68 26.91 -14.33
C THR A 59 -16.30 26.79 -13.71
N VAL A 60 -15.92 25.58 -13.30
CA VAL A 60 -14.57 25.24 -12.83
C VAL A 60 -14.04 24.05 -13.63
N SER A 61 -12.77 24.08 -14.01
CA SER A 61 -12.12 22.97 -14.71
C SER A 61 -10.77 22.63 -14.08
N ASP A 62 -10.43 21.35 -14.04
CA ASP A 62 -9.10 20.86 -13.65
C ASP A 62 -8.62 19.79 -14.62
N THR A 63 -7.30 19.62 -14.74
CA THR A 63 -6.68 18.69 -15.67
C THR A 63 -5.65 17.80 -14.98
N HIS A 64 -5.80 16.49 -15.18
CA HIS A 64 -4.91 15.46 -14.65
C HIS A 64 -4.21 14.72 -15.78
N THR A 65 -2.91 14.53 -15.63
CA THR A 65 -2.08 13.77 -16.58
C THR A 65 -1.68 12.44 -15.96
N ILE A 66 -1.97 11.34 -16.64
CA ILE A 66 -1.65 9.97 -16.23
C ILE A 66 -0.83 9.31 -17.33
N THR A 67 0.28 8.66 -17.01
CA THR A 67 1.06 7.92 -18.01
C THR A 67 0.83 6.42 -17.87
N ILE A 68 0.18 5.82 -18.86
CA ILE A 68 0.03 4.36 -18.94
C ILE A 68 1.30 3.80 -19.57
N VAL A 69 2.04 2.93 -18.89
CA VAL A 69 3.22 2.28 -19.47
C VAL A 69 2.93 0.81 -19.74
N THR A 70 3.36 0.31 -20.90
CA THR A 70 3.38 -1.13 -21.21
C THR A 70 4.65 -1.70 -20.60
N VAL A 71 4.52 -2.60 -19.63
CA VAL A 71 5.66 -3.26 -18.98
C VAL A 71 5.80 -4.70 -19.48
N GLY A 72 6.89 -4.97 -20.21
CA GLY A 72 7.48 -6.29 -20.40
C GLY A 72 6.99 -7.16 -21.58
N PRO A 73 7.82 -8.12 -22.06
CA PRO A 73 7.41 -9.12 -23.06
C PRO A 73 6.35 -10.09 -22.47
N ALA A 74 5.57 -10.73 -23.34
CA ALA A 74 4.42 -11.58 -22.98
C ALA A 74 4.62 -12.47 -21.74
N GLY A 75 3.72 -12.35 -20.75
CA GLY A 75 3.69 -13.23 -19.57
C GLY A 75 3.56 -12.56 -18.19
N TRP A 76 3.31 -11.25 -18.12
CA TRP A 76 3.22 -10.52 -16.85
C TRP A 76 1.76 -10.40 -16.38
N TYR A 77 1.49 -10.74 -15.13
CA TYR A 77 0.20 -10.52 -14.47
C TYR A 77 0.30 -9.28 -13.57
N ILE A 78 -0.57 -8.29 -13.81
CA ILE A 78 -0.75 -7.14 -12.93
C ILE A 78 -1.76 -7.55 -11.84
N TYR A 79 -1.27 -7.70 -10.61
CA TYR A 79 -2.15 -7.79 -9.44
C TYR A 79 -2.36 -6.38 -8.89
N LEU A 80 -3.56 -5.84 -9.16
CA LEU A 80 -4.09 -4.60 -8.57
C LEU A 80 -4.19 -4.76 -7.04
N PRO A 81 -4.01 -3.66 -6.27
CA PRO A 81 -4.53 -2.33 -6.60
C PRO A 81 -3.47 -1.24 -6.77
N PHE A 82 -3.67 -0.44 -7.82
CA PHE A 82 -3.15 0.92 -7.88
C PHE A 82 -3.90 1.75 -6.83
N ILE A 83 -3.19 2.24 -5.80
CA ILE A 83 -3.73 3.17 -4.82
C ILE A 83 -2.99 4.50 -4.96
N VAL A 84 -3.67 5.53 -5.47
CA VAL A 84 -3.24 6.92 -5.29
C VAL A 84 -3.66 7.34 -3.88
N ARG A 85 -2.70 7.68 -3.01
CA ARG A 85 -2.99 8.22 -1.67
C ARG A 85 -2.52 9.67 -1.60
N GLU A 86 -3.44 10.57 -1.32
CA GLU A 86 -3.12 11.91 -0.85
C GLU A 86 -2.85 11.86 0.67
N THR A 87 -1.60 12.03 1.10
CA THR A 87 -1.27 12.20 2.53
C THR A 87 -1.25 13.69 2.89
N GLY A 88 -2.43 14.25 3.14
CA GLY A 88 -2.57 15.54 3.83
C GLY A 88 -2.60 15.33 5.35
N GLY A 89 -1.74 16.04 6.08
CA GLY A 89 -1.69 16.01 7.55
C GLY A 89 -2.97 16.54 8.22
N LEU A 90 -3.28 16.01 9.42
CA LEU A 90 -4.45 16.35 10.24
C LEU A 90 -4.30 17.70 10.96
N GLY A 91 -5.38 18.50 11.00
CA GLY A 91 -5.52 19.68 11.87
C GLY A 91 -6.82 20.49 11.65
N THR A 92 -7.69 20.52 12.65
CA THR A 92 -9.12 20.94 12.69
C THR A 92 -9.41 22.46 12.81
N GLY A 93 -10.52 22.97 12.23
CA GLY A 93 -11.10 24.29 12.58
C GLY A 93 -12.17 24.84 11.61
N HIS A 94 -13.26 25.42 12.14
CA HIS A 94 -14.45 25.93 11.42
C HIS A 94 -14.25 27.23 10.60
N SER A 95 -14.98 27.33 9.47
CA SER A 95 -15.53 28.51 8.74
C SER A 95 -14.62 29.67 8.26
N ALA A 96 -14.47 29.80 6.93
CA ALA A 96 -14.75 30.97 6.06
C ALA A 96 -13.78 31.09 4.85
N SER A 97 -14.33 31.43 3.67
CA SER A 97 -13.70 31.75 2.36
C SER A 97 -12.44 32.65 2.39
N PRO A 98 -11.67 32.76 1.29
CA PRO A 98 -11.03 31.73 0.48
C PRO A 98 -9.50 31.94 0.54
N VAL A 99 -8.73 30.94 0.96
CA VAL A 99 -7.27 30.98 0.80
C VAL A 99 -6.94 30.20 -0.47
N HIS A 100 -6.35 30.90 -1.44
CA HIS A 100 -5.58 30.28 -2.52
C HIS A 100 -4.51 29.38 -1.90
N ALA A 101 -4.83 28.12 -1.65
CA ALA A 101 -3.84 27.10 -1.36
C ALA A 101 -3.47 26.45 -2.69
N THR A 102 -2.51 27.04 -3.39
CA THR A 102 -1.76 26.31 -4.42
C THR A 102 -1.13 25.12 -3.71
N ALA A 103 -1.61 23.90 -3.97
CA ALA A 103 -1.04 22.68 -3.40
C ALA A 103 0.47 22.68 -3.71
N THR A 104 1.27 22.94 -2.69
CA THR A 104 2.72 23.20 -2.84
C THR A 104 3.49 21.89 -3.04
N THR A 105 2.86 20.75 -2.73
CA THR A 105 3.45 19.42 -2.81
C THR A 105 2.39 18.37 -3.20
N ILE A 106 2.62 17.62 -4.29
CA ILE A 106 1.84 16.42 -4.66
C ILE A 106 2.72 15.21 -4.45
N THR A 107 2.21 14.16 -3.80
CA THR A 107 2.91 12.88 -3.64
C THR A 107 2.15 11.77 -4.35
N GLU A 108 2.80 11.11 -5.31
CA GLU A 108 2.33 9.90 -5.97
C GLU A 108 3.19 8.72 -5.54
N THR A 109 2.58 7.58 -5.23
CA THR A 109 3.29 6.34 -4.92
C THR A 109 2.78 5.24 -5.84
N LEU A 110 3.71 4.59 -6.54
CA LEU A 110 3.43 3.49 -7.45
C LEU A 110 4.22 2.27 -7.00
N ILE A 111 3.53 1.14 -6.83
CA ILE A 111 4.14 -0.12 -6.40
C ILE A 111 3.90 -1.17 -7.48
N TYR A 112 4.99 -1.78 -7.95
CA TYR A 112 4.98 -2.88 -8.89
C TYR A 112 5.42 -4.17 -8.21
N TYR A 113 4.63 -5.22 -8.36
CA TYR A 113 4.93 -6.56 -7.87
C TYR A 113 5.35 -7.45 -9.04
N GLN A 114 6.43 -8.21 -8.87
CA GLN A 114 6.94 -9.17 -9.85
C GLN A 114 6.74 -10.58 -9.30
N TYR A 115 6.13 -11.46 -10.08
CA TYR A 115 5.88 -12.84 -9.70
C TYR A 115 6.53 -13.82 -10.69
N ASP A 116 6.86 -15.02 -10.22
CA ASP A 116 7.23 -16.13 -11.10
C ASP A 116 6.02 -16.95 -11.56
N PHE A 117 6.25 -18.00 -12.35
CA PHE A 117 5.19 -18.87 -12.87
C PHE A 117 4.48 -19.69 -11.78
N ALA A 118 5.02 -19.71 -10.56
CA ALA A 118 4.45 -20.40 -9.40
C ALA A 118 3.75 -19.42 -8.44
N ASP A 119 3.42 -18.19 -8.91
CA ASP A 119 2.77 -17.13 -8.13
C ASP A 119 3.57 -16.66 -6.89
N ARG A 120 4.91 -16.79 -6.92
CA ARG A 120 5.80 -16.33 -5.83
C ARG A 120 6.34 -14.94 -6.13
N LEU A 121 6.33 -14.05 -5.14
CA LEU A 121 6.73 -12.66 -5.29
C LEU A 121 8.27 -12.53 -5.43
N LEU A 122 8.78 -12.40 -6.64
CA LEU A 122 10.21 -12.23 -6.91
C LEU A 122 10.75 -10.84 -6.56
N GLY A 123 9.92 -9.81 -6.62
CA GLY A 123 10.39 -8.47 -6.33
C GLY A 123 9.31 -7.41 -6.29
N VAL A 124 9.68 -6.28 -5.70
CA VAL A 124 8.83 -5.10 -5.54
C VAL A 124 9.61 -3.88 -5.98
N THR A 125 9.01 -3.06 -6.84
CA THR A 125 9.53 -1.76 -7.20
C THR A 125 8.55 -0.70 -6.73
N LYS A 126 8.96 0.13 -5.78
CA LYS A 126 8.18 1.26 -5.28
C LYS A 126 8.78 2.54 -5.78
N THR A 127 8.01 3.33 -6.52
CA THR A 127 8.39 4.65 -7.01
C THR A 127 7.53 5.69 -6.31
N VAL A 128 8.17 6.63 -5.63
CA VAL A 128 7.52 7.78 -5.01
C VAL A 128 7.92 9.03 -5.80
N THR A 129 6.93 9.76 -6.30
CA THR A 129 7.13 11.05 -6.97
C THR A 129 6.57 12.15 -6.10
N ILE A 130 7.43 13.06 -5.63
CA ILE A 130 7.03 14.26 -4.89
C ILE A 130 7.26 15.47 -5.78
N THR A 131 6.21 16.16 -6.17
CA THR A 131 6.30 17.37 -6.98
C THR A 131 6.28 18.58 -6.05
N VAL A 132 7.40 19.29 -5.91
CA VAL A 132 7.50 20.53 -5.13
C VAL A 132 7.63 21.70 -6.08
N ASN A 133 6.70 22.66 -6.00
CA ASN A 133 6.69 23.83 -6.89
C ASN A 133 6.78 23.47 -8.40
N GLY A 134 6.13 22.38 -8.80
CA GLY A 134 6.14 21.89 -10.19
C GLY A 134 7.39 21.09 -10.60
N VAL A 135 8.35 20.87 -9.69
CA VAL A 135 9.55 20.05 -9.95
C VAL A 135 9.37 18.65 -9.36
N PRO A 136 9.33 17.58 -10.17
CA PRO A 136 9.20 16.21 -9.67
C PRO A 136 10.53 15.72 -9.08
N GLN A 137 10.46 15.22 -7.84
CA GLN A 137 11.51 14.46 -7.16
C GLN A 137 11.08 13.00 -7.15
N VAL A 138 11.87 12.11 -7.75
CA VAL A 138 11.52 10.69 -7.89
C VAL A 138 12.48 9.84 -7.08
N THR A 139 11.93 9.05 -6.16
CA THR A 139 12.66 8.02 -5.42
C THR A 139 12.16 6.66 -5.87
N THR A 140 13.07 5.71 -6.09
CA THR A 140 12.70 4.32 -6.43
C THR A 140 13.42 3.35 -5.51
N GLU A 141 12.64 2.52 -4.84
CA GLU A 141 13.09 1.42 -4.00
C GLU A 141 12.83 0.10 -4.73
N VAL A 142 13.83 -0.78 -4.76
CA VAL A 142 13.71 -2.12 -5.35
C VAL A 142 14.07 -3.16 -4.31
N VAL A 143 13.14 -4.09 -4.09
CA VAL A 143 13.32 -5.25 -3.23
C VAL A 143 13.24 -6.52 -4.08
N ARG A 144 14.10 -7.50 -3.81
CA ARG A 144 14.11 -8.81 -4.49
C ARG A 144 14.07 -9.92 -3.46
N PHE A 145 13.40 -11.01 -3.81
CA PHE A 145 13.30 -12.21 -2.99
C PHE A 145 13.80 -13.44 -3.74
N THR A 146 14.41 -14.36 -3.01
CA THR A 146 14.63 -15.74 -3.47
C THR A 146 13.95 -16.72 -2.52
N TYR A 147 13.66 -17.93 -3.00
CA TYR A 147 12.78 -18.88 -2.32
C TYR A 147 13.43 -20.25 -2.17
N ASP A 148 13.08 -20.96 -1.09
CA ASP A 148 13.39 -22.39 -0.96
C ASP A 148 12.38 -23.27 -1.71
N GLY A 149 12.56 -24.59 -1.62
CA GLY A 149 11.67 -25.58 -2.24
C GLY A 149 10.30 -25.72 -1.55
N LEU A 150 10.04 -24.95 -0.48
CA LEU A 150 8.75 -24.88 0.22
C LEU A 150 8.06 -23.53 -0.04
N ASP A 151 8.53 -22.77 -1.03
CA ASP A 151 8.00 -21.47 -1.43
C ASP A 151 8.05 -20.40 -0.34
N ARG A 152 9.01 -20.52 0.58
CA ARG A 152 9.29 -19.51 1.60
C ARG A 152 10.44 -18.61 1.16
N PRO A 153 10.37 -17.29 1.36
CA PRO A 153 11.46 -16.41 1.00
C PRO A 153 12.68 -16.70 1.90
N VAL A 154 13.82 -17.03 1.33
CA VAL A 154 15.07 -17.30 2.07
C VAL A 154 16.04 -16.13 2.02
N THR A 155 15.91 -15.25 1.03
CA THR A 155 16.64 -13.99 1.00
C THR A 155 15.73 -12.83 0.64
N ARG A 156 16.08 -11.67 1.16
CA ARG A 156 15.57 -10.36 0.76
C ARG A 156 16.77 -9.48 0.40
N GLN A 157 16.71 -8.81 -0.73
CA GLN A 157 17.73 -7.86 -1.15
C GLN A 157 17.10 -6.49 -1.39
N ALA A 158 17.57 -5.46 -0.70
CA ALA A 158 17.06 -4.10 -0.78
C ALA A 158 18.23 -3.11 -0.68
N GLY A 159 18.30 -2.10 -1.56
CA GLY A 159 19.35 -1.08 -1.48
C GLY A 159 20.80 -1.57 -1.61
N GLY A 160 21.02 -2.82 -2.05
CA GLY A 160 22.33 -3.48 -2.07
C GLY A 160 22.58 -4.41 -0.88
N ASP A 161 21.83 -4.23 0.21
CA ASP A 161 21.89 -5.09 1.39
C ASP A 161 21.17 -6.41 1.13
N THR A 162 21.71 -7.48 1.71
CA THR A 162 21.11 -8.82 1.66
C THR A 162 20.77 -9.27 3.07
N GLU A 163 19.52 -9.68 3.27
CA GLU A 163 19.05 -10.38 4.45
C GLU A 163 18.77 -11.83 4.09
N ARG A 164 19.08 -12.74 5.01
CA ARG A 164 18.77 -14.17 4.93
C ARG A 164 17.85 -14.56 6.07
N TYR A 165 16.87 -15.40 5.76
CA TYR A 165 15.85 -15.86 6.71
C TYR A 165 16.06 -17.32 7.07
N LEU A 166 16.16 -17.59 8.38
CA LEU A 166 16.22 -18.94 8.93
C LEU A 166 14.88 -19.27 9.59
N TYR A 167 14.39 -20.47 9.31
CA TYR A 167 13.03 -20.88 9.66
C TYR A 167 13.00 -22.04 10.66
N ALA A 168 12.02 -22.01 11.56
CA ALA A 168 11.52 -23.19 12.27
C ALA A 168 10.04 -23.36 11.93
N GLY A 169 9.69 -24.48 11.28
CA GLY A 169 8.39 -24.59 10.60
C GLY A 169 8.24 -23.46 9.57
N ASP A 170 7.12 -22.75 9.57
CA ASP A 170 6.85 -21.65 8.63
C ASP A 170 7.21 -20.26 9.17
N ARG A 171 7.83 -20.19 10.36
CA ARG A 171 8.16 -18.93 11.03
C ARG A 171 9.65 -18.61 10.93
N VAL A 172 9.98 -17.35 10.65
CA VAL A 172 11.37 -16.86 10.70
C VAL A 172 11.78 -16.75 12.17
N ILE A 173 12.83 -17.47 12.55
CA ILE A 173 13.42 -17.44 13.90
C ILE A 173 14.68 -16.58 13.96
N GLU A 174 15.33 -16.34 12.82
CA GLU A 174 16.56 -15.57 12.77
C GLU A 174 16.72 -14.90 11.40
N GLU A 175 17.23 -13.67 11.44
CA GLU A 175 17.63 -12.87 10.29
C GLU A 175 19.14 -12.67 10.31
N ARG A 176 19.78 -12.87 9.17
CA ARG A 176 21.22 -12.64 8.98
C ARG A 176 21.50 -11.69 7.84
N ASP A 177 22.63 -10.99 7.91
CA ASP A 177 23.13 -10.17 6.80
C ASP A 177 23.82 -11.03 5.71
N GLY A 178 24.29 -10.36 4.66
CA GLY A 178 25.00 -11.00 3.55
C GLY A 178 26.33 -11.67 3.93
N ALA A 179 26.90 -11.32 5.08
CA ALA A 179 28.13 -11.87 5.65
C ALA A 179 27.88 -12.90 6.76
N ASP A 180 26.63 -13.34 6.93
CA ASP A 180 26.15 -14.26 7.98
C ASP A 180 26.23 -13.71 9.42
N GLY A 181 26.32 -12.39 9.58
CA GLY A 181 26.12 -11.71 10.86
C GLY A 181 24.65 -11.74 11.27
N ILE A 182 24.38 -11.93 12.57
CA ILE A 182 23.00 -11.96 13.10
C ILE A 182 22.45 -10.54 13.13
N LEU A 183 21.32 -10.31 12.44
CA LEU A 183 20.57 -9.06 12.46
C LEU A 183 19.49 -9.08 13.53
N ALA A 184 18.73 -10.17 13.61
CA ALA A 184 17.69 -10.35 14.61
C ALA A 184 17.42 -11.83 14.92
N THR A 185 16.99 -12.11 16.16
CA THR A 185 16.45 -13.41 16.58
C THR A 185 15.06 -13.24 17.18
N TYR A 186 14.23 -14.27 17.05
CA TYR A 186 12.84 -14.25 17.50
C TYR A 186 12.53 -15.48 18.35
N VAL A 187 11.92 -15.25 19.52
CA VAL A 187 11.37 -16.30 20.37
C VAL A 187 9.85 -16.20 20.31
N GLU A 188 9.26 -17.01 19.42
CA GLU A 188 7.83 -17.03 19.13
C GLU A 188 7.22 -15.62 19.01
N ASP A 189 6.03 -15.40 19.58
CA ASP A 189 5.36 -14.10 19.68
C ASP A 189 5.71 -13.36 20.99
N LEU A 190 6.86 -13.68 21.61
CA LEU A 190 7.23 -13.17 22.92
C LEU A 190 8.39 -12.18 22.87
N VAL A 191 9.48 -12.51 22.16
CA VAL A 191 10.72 -11.73 22.19
C VAL A 191 11.29 -11.50 20.79
N MET A 192 11.80 -10.30 20.55
CA MET A 192 12.70 -9.96 19.45
C MET A 192 14.03 -9.46 20.04
N GLU A 193 15.16 -10.01 19.60
CA GLU A 193 16.47 -9.39 19.82
C GLU A 193 16.96 -8.81 18.51
N ARG A 194 17.34 -7.53 18.52
CA ARG A 194 17.85 -6.83 17.34
C ARG A 194 18.83 -5.73 17.77
N GLY A 195 19.96 -5.63 17.07
CA GLY A 195 20.97 -4.60 17.36
C GLY A 195 21.53 -4.67 18.79
N GLY A 196 21.59 -5.86 19.39
CA GLY A 196 22.04 -6.06 20.77
C GLY A 196 21.03 -5.65 21.85
N SER A 197 19.81 -5.24 21.47
CA SER A 197 18.72 -4.93 22.39
C SER A 197 17.66 -6.02 22.34
N ARG A 198 17.00 -6.26 23.47
CA ARG A 198 15.88 -7.21 23.60
C ARG A 198 14.57 -6.46 23.79
N PHE A 199 13.56 -6.87 23.03
CA PHE A 199 12.23 -6.30 23.04
C PHE A 199 11.18 -7.37 23.28
N PHE A 200 10.16 -7.04 24.08
CA PHE A 200 9.07 -7.92 24.46
C PHE A 200 7.77 -7.49 23.78
N TYR A 201 7.16 -8.43 23.05
CA TYR A 201 5.91 -8.20 22.35
C TYR A 201 4.74 -8.07 23.32
N GLN A 202 3.95 -7.00 23.16
CA GLN A 202 2.69 -6.81 23.84
C GLN A 202 1.56 -6.98 22.83
N THR A 203 0.84 -8.09 22.89
CA THR A 203 -0.19 -8.45 21.88
C THR A 203 -1.61 -8.26 22.41
N ASP A 204 -2.56 -8.03 21.50
CA ASP A 204 -3.99 -8.10 21.82
C ASP A 204 -4.54 -9.53 21.72
N GLY A 205 -5.83 -9.70 22.01
CA GLY A 205 -6.49 -11.02 21.99
C GLY A 205 -6.50 -11.72 20.63
N LEU A 206 -6.16 -11.03 19.53
CA LEU A 206 -6.00 -11.63 18.20
C LEU A 206 -4.53 -11.95 17.87
N GLY A 207 -3.61 -11.69 18.80
CA GLY A 207 -2.16 -11.82 18.59
C GLY A 207 -1.55 -10.63 17.85
N SER A 208 -2.28 -9.53 17.64
CA SER A 208 -1.70 -8.35 16.98
C SER A 208 -0.79 -7.62 17.95
N VAL A 209 0.44 -7.33 17.53
CA VAL A 209 1.39 -6.54 18.34
C VAL A 209 0.81 -5.14 18.52
N ARG A 210 0.67 -4.66 19.76
CA ARG A 210 0.20 -3.30 20.08
C ARG A 210 1.33 -2.42 20.57
N ALA A 211 2.35 -3.03 21.18
CA ALA A 211 3.52 -2.34 21.66
C ALA A 211 4.73 -3.26 21.75
N LEU A 212 5.91 -2.65 21.80
CA LEU A 212 7.16 -3.27 22.20
C LEU A 212 7.62 -2.63 23.50
N ALA A 213 7.98 -3.46 24.48
CA ALA A 213 8.65 -3.04 25.70
C ALA A 213 10.12 -3.44 25.68
N ASP A 214 11.00 -2.66 26.28
CA ASP A 214 12.41 -3.00 26.44
C ASP A 214 12.67 -3.85 27.71
N GLU A 215 13.93 -4.08 28.05
CA GLU A 215 14.34 -4.85 29.23
C GLU A 215 14.03 -4.18 30.57
N THR A 216 13.75 -2.87 30.60
CA THR A 216 13.29 -2.17 31.82
C THR A 216 11.77 -2.22 31.96
N GLY A 217 11.06 -2.70 30.93
CA GLY A 217 9.61 -2.76 30.88
C GLY A 217 8.96 -1.50 30.33
N ASP A 218 9.77 -0.56 29.80
CA ASP A 218 9.29 0.68 29.23
C ASP A 218 8.81 0.46 27.78
N VAL A 219 7.66 1.05 27.43
CA VAL A 219 7.11 0.94 26.07
C VAL A 219 7.87 1.86 25.12
N VAL A 220 8.60 1.25 24.18
CA VAL A 220 9.50 1.92 23.23
C VAL A 220 8.92 2.05 21.82
N GLU A 221 7.90 1.25 21.47
CA GLU A 221 7.15 1.40 20.22
C GLU A 221 5.67 1.08 20.46
N ARG A 222 4.79 1.79 19.74
CA ARG A 222 3.36 1.49 19.68
C ARG A 222 2.91 1.42 18.23
N VAL A 223 2.00 0.50 17.94
CA VAL A 223 1.39 0.35 16.62
C VAL A 223 -0.12 0.15 16.76
N ASN A 224 -0.86 0.93 15.97
CA ASN A 224 -2.30 0.79 15.80
C ASN A 224 -2.62 0.20 14.44
N TYR A 225 -3.86 -0.23 14.24
CA TYR A 225 -4.28 -0.83 12.98
C TYR A 225 -5.64 -0.28 12.54
N GLU A 226 -5.79 -0.10 11.23
CA GLU A 226 -7.11 -0.09 10.61
C GLU A 226 -7.76 -1.50 10.72
N PRO A 227 -9.08 -1.64 10.51
CA PRO A 227 -9.78 -2.92 10.74
C PRO A 227 -9.18 -4.13 10.01
N PHE A 228 -8.61 -3.92 8.81
CA PHE A 228 -7.97 -4.97 8.01
C PHE A 228 -6.45 -5.09 8.24
N GLY A 229 -5.91 -4.47 9.30
CA GLY A 229 -4.54 -4.68 9.73
C GLY A 229 -3.51 -3.73 9.13
N ARG A 230 -3.94 -2.64 8.47
CA ARG A 230 -3.00 -1.63 7.97
C ARG A 230 -2.34 -0.94 9.18
N PRO A 231 -1.01 -1.02 9.35
CA PRO A 231 -0.36 -0.47 10.53
C PRO A 231 -0.35 1.06 10.49
N ILE A 232 -0.47 1.64 11.67
CA ILE A 232 -0.39 3.07 11.94
C ILE A 232 0.67 3.23 13.03
N PHE A 233 1.85 3.69 12.63
CA PHE A 233 2.95 4.00 13.53
C PHE A 233 2.90 5.46 13.98
N ALA A 234 3.68 5.80 15.00
CA ALA A 234 3.85 7.19 15.44
C ALA A 234 4.45 8.06 14.33
N GLU A 235 4.18 9.37 14.39
CA GLU A 235 4.81 10.38 13.53
C GLU A 235 4.67 10.15 12.01
N GLY A 236 3.66 9.38 11.59
CA GLY A 236 3.43 9.08 10.18
C GLY A 236 4.47 8.14 9.56
N MET A 237 5.23 7.41 10.40
CA MET A 237 6.17 6.41 9.91
C MET A 237 5.44 5.31 9.13
N SER A 238 6.12 4.79 8.09
CA SER A 238 5.58 3.71 7.24
C SER A 238 6.02 2.30 7.69
N SER A 239 6.92 2.22 8.68
CA SER A 239 7.49 1.00 9.23
C SER A 239 7.83 1.18 10.71
N SER A 240 8.15 0.08 11.38
CA SER A 240 8.72 0.09 12.74
C SER A 240 10.07 0.82 12.74
N SER A 241 10.31 1.64 13.76
CA SER A 241 11.62 2.27 14.00
C SER A 241 12.63 1.29 14.58
N LEU A 242 12.13 0.27 15.29
CA LEU A 242 12.90 -0.81 15.88
C LEU A 242 13.12 -1.99 14.92
N GLY A 243 12.69 -1.88 13.66
CA GLY A 243 12.82 -2.96 12.68
C GLY A 243 11.99 -4.19 13.02
N ASN A 244 10.88 -4.03 13.75
CA ASN A 244 9.96 -5.13 14.04
C ASN A 244 9.14 -5.50 12.80
N PRO A 245 9.26 -6.74 12.29
CA PRO A 245 8.48 -7.17 11.15
C PRO A 245 7.16 -7.83 11.57
N TYR A 246 6.95 -8.21 12.82
CA TYR A 246 5.74 -8.93 13.25
C TYR A 246 4.70 -7.96 13.82
N LEU A 247 3.53 -7.88 13.17
CA LEU A 247 2.53 -6.85 13.44
C LEU A 247 1.12 -7.47 13.61
N PHE A 248 0.20 -7.16 12.69
CA PHE A 248 -1.21 -7.56 12.79
C PHE A 248 -1.35 -9.08 12.84
N ARG A 249 -2.03 -9.60 13.87
CA ARG A 249 -2.23 -11.03 14.12
C ARG A 249 -0.93 -11.86 14.11
N GLY A 250 0.19 -11.26 14.55
CA GLY A 250 1.51 -11.89 14.56
C GLY A 250 2.09 -12.12 13.15
N LEU A 251 1.48 -11.56 12.10
CA LEU A 251 1.94 -11.73 10.74
C LEU A 251 3.16 -10.87 10.45
N ARG A 252 4.08 -11.42 9.65
CA ARG A 252 5.25 -10.70 9.16
C ARG A 252 4.82 -9.69 8.10
N TYR A 253 5.14 -8.42 8.31
CA TYR A 253 4.91 -7.28 7.42
C TYR A 253 6.20 -6.88 6.74
N ASP A 254 6.14 -6.71 5.42
CA ASP A 254 7.23 -6.19 4.61
C ASP A 254 6.90 -4.74 4.23
N ALA A 255 7.59 -3.79 4.86
CA ALA A 255 7.20 -2.39 4.83
C ALA A 255 7.38 -1.75 3.45
N GLU A 256 8.36 -2.21 2.69
CA GLU A 256 8.64 -1.71 1.34
C GLU A 256 7.53 -2.08 0.37
N SER A 257 6.96 -3.28 0.52
CA SER A 257 5.83 -3.75 -0.29
C SER A 257 4.47 -3.32 0.26
N GLY A 258 4.38 -3.03 1.55
CA GLY A 258 3.12 -2.78 2.25
C GLY A 258 2.29 -4.05 2.45
N LEU A 259 2.91 -5.23 2.38
CA LEU A 259 2.23 -6.52 2.38
C LEU A 259 2.58 -7.36 3.61
N TYR A 260 1.60 -8.10 4.10
CA TYR A 260 1.84 -9.19 5.04
C TYR A 260 2.14 -10.49 4.31
N VAL A 261 2.90 -11.37 4.96
CA VAL A 261 3.06 -12.76 4.55
C VAL A 261 2.21 -13.64 5.47
N TYR A 262 1.34 -14.44 4.86
CA TYR A 262 0.55 -15.43 5.59
C TYR A 262 0.26 -16.62 4.68
N ASP A 263 0.55 -17.83 5.16
CA ASP A 263 0.24 -19.08 4.46
C ASP A 263 0.81 -19.09 3.02
N GLY A 264 2.08 -18.71 2.88
CA GLY A 264 2.78 -18.57 1.59
C GLY A 264 2.27 -17.43 0.69
N ARG A 265 1.20 -16.73 1.08
CA ARG A 265 0.53 -15.70 0.30
C ARG A 265 0.82 -14.30 0.83
N ARG A 266 0.74 -13.33 -0.06
CA ARG A 266 0.85 -11.91 0.22
C ARG A 266 -0.54 -11.35 0.47
N TYR A 267 -0.71 -10.72 1.61
CA TYR A 267 -1.94 -10.07 2.05
C TYR A 267 -1.77 -8.55 2.02
N GLU A 268 -2.64 -7.87 1.29
CA GLU A 268 -2.68 -6.42 1.24
C GLU A 268 -3.72 -5.89 2.25
N PRO A 269 -3.28 -5.24 3.34
CA PRO A 269 -4.18 -4.78 4.39
C PRO A 269 -5.03 -3.58 3.97
N GLY A 270 -4.62 -2.84 2.92
CA GLY A 270 -5.36 -1.69 2.41
C GLY A 270 -6.69 -2.07 1.76
N THR A 271 -6.73 -3.19 1.04
CA THR A 271 -7.96 -3.69 0.42
C THR A 271 -8.59 -4.86 1.16
N GLY A 272 -7.88 -5.45 2.12
CA GLY A 272 -8.34 -6.64 2.84
C GLY A 272 -8.33 -7.89 1.97
N ARG A 273 -7.40 -8.00 1.01
CA ARG A 273 -7.33 -9.09 0.04
C ARG A 273 -5.95 -9.74 -0.01
N TYR A 274 -5.93 -11.03 -0.34
CA TYR A 274 -4.70 -11.68 -0.81
C TYR A 274 -4.41 -11.27 -2.24
N LEU A 275 -3.13 -11.19 -2.60
CA LEU A 275 -2.70 -10.98 -3.99
C LEU A 275 -2.67 -12.30 -4.77
N GLN A 276 -2.45 -13.43 -4.08
CA GLN A 276 -2.52 -14.75 -4.69
C GLN A 276 -3.82 -15.49 -4.39
N ARG A 277 -4.21 -16.37 -5.33
CA ARG A 277 -5.37 -17.25 -5.21
C ARG A 277 -5.13 -18.30 -4.12
N GLY A 278 -6.02 -18.39 -3.13
CA GLY A 278 -5.99 -19.49 -2.16
C GLY A 278 -6.50 -20.81 -2.75
N GLU A 279 -5.77 -21.91 -2.52
CA GLU A 279 -6.14 -23.25 -3.01
C GLU A 279 -7.36 -23.84 -2.29
N ARG A 280 -7.58 -23.47 -1.02
CA ARG A 280 -8.61 -24.06 -0.13
C ARG A 280 -9.86 -23.20 0.05
N SER A 281 -10.19 -22.33 -0.91
CA SER A 281 -11.39 -21.49 -0.80
C SER A 281 -12.59 -22.12 -1.49
N LEU A 282 -13.65 -22.39 -0.72
CA LEU A 282 -14.98 -22.78 -1.23
C LEU A 282 -15.79 -21.56 -1.74
N GLY A 283 -15.18 -20.37 -1.77
CA GLY A 283 -15.80 -19.11 -2.19
C GLY A 283 -14.79 -18.21 -2.91
N ASN A 284 -14.77 -16.91 -2.57
CA ASN A 284 -13.80 -16.00 -3.17
C ASN A 284 -12.37 -16.32 -2.65
N PRO A 285 -11.43 -16.73 -3.53
CA PRO A 285 -10.11 -17.24 -3.13
C PRO A 285 -9.14 -16.16 -2.66
N TYR A 286 -9.52 -14.88 -2.74
CA TYR A 286 -8.72 -13.73 -2.31
C TYR A 286 -9.20 -13.12 -0.99
N THR A 287 -10.19 -13.74 -0.34
CA THR A 287 -10.81 -13.19 0.88
C THR A 287 -9.93 -13.40 2.10
N PHE A 288 -9.65 -12.33 2.84
CA PHE A 288 -9.01 -12.42 4.15
C PHE A 288 -10.05 -12.74 5.23
N VAL A 289 -9.87 -13.87 5.93
CA VAL A 289 -10.67 -14.33 7.08
C VAL A 289 -12.20 -14.13 6.96
N GLY A 290 -12.74 -14.40 5.77
CA GLY A 290 -14.19 -14.27 5.51
C GLY A 290 -14.73 -12.85 5.62
N ASN A 291 -13.89 -11.82 5.39
CA ASN A 291 -14.20 -10.39 5.59
C ASN A 291 -14.55 -10.03 7.06
N ASN A 292 -14.11 -10.84 8.03
CA ASN A 292 -14.26 -10.55 9.46
C ASN A 292 -12.88 -10.47 10.13
N PRO A 293 -12.09 -9.41 9.89
CA PRO A 293 -10.71 -9.33 10.39
C PRO A 293 -10.60 -9.29 11.93
N LEU A 294 -11.68 -8.89 12.63
CA LEU A 294 -11.72 -8.73 14.08
C LEU A 294 -12.22 -9.98 14.84
N GLY A 295 -12.91 -10.90 14.17
CA GLY A 295 -13.47 -12.11 14.81
C GLY A 295 -13.26 -13.41 14.03
N GLY A 296 -12.74 -13.33 12.81
CA GLY A 296 -12.44 -14.49 11.98
C GLY A 296 -11.25 -15.27 12.53
N VAL A 297 -11.33 -16.59 12.47
CA VAL A 297 -10.22 -17.49 12.80
C VAL A 297 -9.31 -17.60 11.59
N VAL A 298 -8.03 -17.33 11.81
CA VAL A 298 -6.93 -17.62 10.89
C VAL A 298 -6.65 -19.11 11.09
N ARG A 299 -7.08 -19.94 10.14
CA ARG A 299 -6.97 -21.41 10.22
C ARG A 299 -5.65 -21.91 9.68
#